data_AF-A0A0M0KB69-F1
#
_entry.id   AF-A0A0M0KB69-F1
#
_cell.length_a   1.000
_cell.length_b   1.000
_cell.length_c   1.000
_cell.angle_alpha   90.00
_cell.angle_beta   90.00
_cell.angle_gamma   90.00
#
_symmetry.space_group_name_H-M   'P 1'
#
loop_
_entity.id
_entity.type
_entity.pdbx_description
1 polymer ?
#
loop_
_entity_poly.entity_id
_entity_poly.type
_entity_poly.pdbx_seq_one_letter_code
_entity_poly.pdbx_strand_id
1 'polypeptide(L)'
;MMEALSPEERAAVEAKQQQMRQGMLDLGHLVTQLKPSEAEPDAEVSMHKVMLALASAPAMAQLGTDENALLGSTKTHEEARALLSKVEDKLEELGAFPVDALNDLPPLQWRNTVLLYWHLYKQADEAWLESEKASLEEEVDHWRGGANQIGTKLLIQAQMLFPQQRWVQPTLAIARTSALIANALWSHTAAGSLAKMGRILEEDGLPMPKLSIKATVKPRDATEGTVEITAGLHVQCKIELTREHAAAAGEGTRPPCNNPQGIYEAYWLYLEGLKPEGTPNSLILAKPLVVTDLEAKVVTGEAVFQAPPKPGTYTLRAHITSTSVIGVELQCDVCFVVVEDDVPDLE
;
A
#
# COMPACT_ATOMS: atom_id res chain seq x y z
N MET A 1 36.69 -14.44 -11.39
CA MET A 1 35.42 -15.19 -11.32
C MET A 1 34.38 -14.79 -12.39
N MET A 2 34.64 -13.84 -13.31
CA MET A 2 33.74 -13.51 -14.44
C MET A 2 34.13 -14.17 -15.78
N GLU A 3 35.27 -14.88 -15.85
CA GLU A 3 35.82 -15.37 -17.14
C GLU A 3 35.19 -16.66 -17.67
N ALA A 4 34.30 -17.33 -16.91
CA ALA A 4 33.68 -18.59 -17.32
C ALA A 4 32.20 -18.49 -17.74
N LEU A 5 31.59 -17.29 -17.71
CA LEU A 5 30.18 -17.12 -18.09
C LEU A 5 30.04 -17.00 -19.61
N SER A 6 29.06 -17.71 -20.18
CA SER A 6 28.65 -17.57 -21.57
C SER A 6 28.11 -16.16 -21.87
N PRO A 7 28.07 -15.71 -23.13
CA PRO A 7 27.53 -14.39 -23.48
C PRO A 7 26.10 -14.15 -22.99
N GLU A 8 25.25 -15.18 -23.02
CA GLU A 8 23.86 -15.12 -22.52
C GLU A 8 23.82 -14.96 -20.99
N GLU A 9 24.66 -15.68 -20.26
CA GLU A 9 24.75 -15.55 -18.80
C GLU A 9 25.31 -14.18 -18.39
N ARG A 10 26.26 -13.62 -19.15
CA ARG A 10 26.78 -12.26 -18.91
C ARG A 10 25.68 -11.21 -19.14
N ALA A 11 24.94 -11.31 -20.24
CA ALA A 11 23.82 -10.42 -20.53
C ALA A 11 22.73 -10.51 -19.45
N ALA A 12 22.40 -11.72 -18.98
CA ALA A 12 21.44 -11.92 -17.89
C ALA A 12 21.92 -11.32 -16.56
N VAL A 13 23.21 -11.44 -16.25
CA VAL A 13 23.81 -10.84 -15.05
C VAL A 13 23.81 -9.31 -15.15
N GLU A 14 24.19 -8.74 -16.28
CA GLU A 14 24.18 -7.30 -16.52
C GLU A 14 22.76 -6.72 -16.45
N ALA A 15 21.78 -7.38 -17.07
CA ALA A 15 20.38 -7.00 -17.01
C ALA A 15 19.86 -7.03 -15.57
N LYS A 16 20.21 -8.07 -14.79
CA LYS A 16 19.85 -8.18 -13.37
C LYS A 16 20.51 -7.06 -12.54
N GLN A 17 21.79 -6.76 -12.78
CA GLN A 17 22.48 -5.67 -12.10
C GLN A 17 21.88 -4.30 -12.44
N GLN A 18 21.50 -4.07 -13.69
CA GLN A 18 20.81 -2.85 -14.11
C GLN A 18 19.43 -2.75 -13.46
N GLN A 19 18.65 -3.83 -13.45
CA GLN A 19 17.35 -3.88 -12.78
C GLN A 19 17.47 -3.58 -11.27
N MET A 20 18.50 -4.10 -10.60
CA MET A 20 18.76 -3.82 -9.19
C MET A 20 19.13 -2.35 -8.96
N ARG A 21 20.03 -1.79 -9.79
CA ARG A 21 20.41 -0.36 -9.71
C ARG A 21 19.22 0.55 -9.91
N GLN A 22 18.38 0.26 -10.92
CA GLN A 22 17.18 1.02 -11.20
C GLN A 22 16.20 0.97 -10.01
N GLY A 23 15.94 -0.23 -9.48
CA GLY A 23 15.08 -0.38 -8.30
C GLY A 23 15.57 0.40 -7.08
N MET A 24 16.89 0.50 -6.86
CA MET A 24 17.44 1.32 -5.78
C MET A 24 17.21 2.82 -6.00
N LEU A 25 17.36 3.30 -7.24
CA LEU A 25 17.09 4.71 -7.59
C LEU A 25 15.62 5.05 -7.39
N ASP A 26 14.72 4.20 -7.87
CA ASP A 26 13.28 4.41 -7.73
C ASP A 26 12.85 4.43 -6.27
N LEU A 27 13.35 3.49 -5.47
CA LEU A 27 13.03 3.44 -4.04
C LEU A 27 13.62 4.64 -3.29
N GLY A 28 14.85 5.04 -3.59
CA GLY A 28 15.46 6.25 -3.02
C GLY A 28 14.65 7.52 -3.35
N HIS A 29 14.13 7.60 -4.58
CA HIS A 29 13.22 8.67 -5.00
C HIS A 29 11.94 8.67 -4.19
N LEU A 30 11.25 7.52 -4.08
CA LEU A 30 10.01 7.43 -3.30
C LEU A 30 10.22 7.79 -1.83
N VAL A 31 11.29 7.30 -1.21
CA VAL A 31 11.66 7.63 0.18
C VAL A 31 11.85 9.14 0.34
N THR A 32 12.47 9.80 -0.63
CA THR A 32 12.68 11.25 -0.59
C THR A 32 11.36 12.02 -0.72
N GLN A 33 10.50 11.63 -1.67
CA GLN A 33 9.23 12.31 -1.94
C GLN A 33 8.19 12.12 -0.82
N LEU A 34 8.19 10.93 -0.21
CA LEU A 34 7.20 10.54 0.80
C LEU A 34 7.73 10.64 2.23
N LYS A 35 8.94 11.18 2.44
CA LYS A 35 9.46 11.48 3.77
C LYS A 35 8.46 12.37 4.53
N PRO A 36 8.10 12.03 5.78
CA PRO A 36 7.29 12.90 6.62
C PRO A 36 7.92 14.28 6.81
N SER A 37 7.08 15.31 6.92
CA SER A 37 7.53 16.67 7.22
C SER A 37 8.13 16.72 8.63
N GLU A 38 9.17 17.50 8.84
CA GLU A 38 9.71 17.72 10.20
C GLU A 38 8.75 18.54 11.07
N ALA A 39 7.96 19.43 10.44
CA ALA A 39 6.97 20.25 11.15
C ALA A 39 5.72 19.45 11.53
N GLU A 40 5.33 18.49 10.69
CA GLU A 40 4.13 17.66 10.86
C GLU A 40 4.46 16.20 10.51
N PRO A 41 5.20 15.50 11.38
CA PRO A 41 5.69 14.14 11.09
C PRO A 41 4.59 13.08 11.04
N ASP A 42 3.48 13.34 11.72
CA ASP A 42 2.33 12.43 11.81
C ASP A 42 1.17 12.84 10.89
N ALA A 43 1.37 13.85 10.03
CA ALA A 43 0.37 14.24 9.04
C ALA A 43 0.10 13.12 8.04
N GLU A 44 -1.18 12.92 7.73
CA GLU A 44 -1.60 11.91 6.77
C GLU A 44 -0.99 12.18 5.39
N VAL A 45 -0.43 11.14 4.79
CA VAL A 45 0.06 11.19 3.41
C VAL A 45 -1.11 10.89 2.47
N SER A 46 -1.51 11.88 1.69
CA SER A 46 -2.59 11.72 0.72
C SER A 46 -2.21 10.75 -0.40
N MET A 47 -3.21 10.04 -0.95
CA MET A 47 -3.05 9.23 -2.15
C MET A 47 -2.43 10.04 -3.30
N HIS A 48 -2.84 11.31 -3.45
CA HIS A 48 -2.29 12.20 -4.47
C HIS A 48 -0.77 12.36 -4.35
N LYS A 49 -0.24 12.53 -3.14
CA LYS A 49 1.21 12.60 -2.91
C LYS A 49 1.92 11.31 -3.31
N VAL A 50 1.31 10.14 -3.05
CA VAL A 50 1.84 8.84 -3.50
C VAL A 50 1.84 8.74 -5.01
N MET A 51 0.76 9.14 -5.68
CA MET A 51 0.62 9.10 -7.14
C MET A 51 1.64 10.02 -7.84
N LEU A 52 1.88 11.22 -7.31
CA LEU A 52 2.93 12.12 -7.82
C LEU A 52 4.33 11.54 -7.61
N ALA A 53 4.59 10.91 -6.46
CA ALA A 53 5.87 10.25 -6.20
C ALA A 53 6.12 9.07 -7.17
N LEU A 54 5.09 8.27 -7.47
CA LEU A 54 5.16 7.20 -8.47
C LEU A 54 5.36 7.76 -9.89
N ALA A 55 4.61 8.79 -10.27
CA ALA A 55 4.65 9.39 -11.61
C ALA A 55 6.02 10.04 -11.93
N SER A 56 6.71 10.53 -10.91
CA SER A 56 8.05 11.14 -11.01
C SER A 56 9.19 10.14 -10.81
N ALA A 57 8.91 8.87 -10.52
CA ALA A 57 9.95 7.87 -10.33
C ALA A 57 10.77 7.68 -11.64
N PRO A 58 12.10 7.52 -11.54
CA PRO A 58 12.96 7.37 -12.72
C PRO A 58 12.52 6.26 -13.71
N ALA A 59 12.08 5.10 -13.23
CA ALA A 59 11.54 4.04 -14.09
C ALA A 59 10.25 4.44 -14.79
N MET A 60 9.42 5.29 -14.18
CA MET A 60 8.22 5.81 -14.81
C MET A 60 8.56 6.85 -15.90
N ALA A 61 9.58 7.68 -15.67
CA ALA A 61 10.08 8.61 -16.69
C ALA A 61 10.60 7.87 -17.93
N GLN A 62 11.25 6.71 -17.74
CA GLN A 62 11.74 5.87 -18.85
C GLN A 62 10.62 5.38 -19.78
N LEU A 63 9.41 5.12 -19.24
CA LEU A 63 8.23 4.74 -20.03
C LEU A 63 7.88 5.78 -21.11
N GLY A 64 8.17 7.05 -20.86
CA GLY A 64 7.92 8.15 -21.79
C GLY A 64 9.16 8.62 -22.57
N THR A 65 10.34 8.01 -22.38
CA THR A 65 11.53 8.32 -23.20
C THR A 65 11.83 7.24 -24.23
N ASP A 66 11.36 6.01 -24.02
CA ASP A 66 11.38 4.92 -25.01
C ASP A 66 10.26 5.08 -26.07
N GLU A 67 10.00 6.33 -26.47
CA GLU A 67 8.89 6.77 -27.35
C GLU A 67 8.89 6.14 -28.75
N ASN A 68 9.87 5.31 -29.11
CA ASN A 68 9.86 4.53 -30.36
C ASN A 68 10.27 3.04 -30.21
N ALA A 69 10.88 2.63 -29.09
CA ALA A 69 11.54 1.32 -29.02
C ALA A 69 10.70 0.22 -28.34
N LEU A 70 9.75 0.59 -27.47
CA LEU A 70 9.00 -0.37 -26.67
C LEU A 70 7.53 -0.57 -27.08
N LEU A 71 6.91 0.36 -27.84
CA LEU A 71 5.44 0.37 -27.95
C LEU A 71 4.85 0.58 -29.36
N GLY A 72 5.62 0.52 -30.43
CA GLY A 72 5.06 0.50 -31.80
C GLY A 72 4.06 1.63 -32.14
N SER A 73 4.11 2.74 -31.40
CA SER A 73 3.20 3.87 -31.56
C SER A 73 3.43 4.52 -32.91
N THR A 74 2.36 4.74 -33.65
CA THR A 74 2.39 5.47 -34.93
C THR A 74 2.09 6.95 -34.75
N LYS A 75 1.82 7.41 -33.52
CA LYS A 75 1.36 8.78 -33.24
C LYS A 75 2.51 9.73 -32.96
N THR A 76 2.30 10.97 -33.36
CA THR A 76 3.17 12.08 -32.98
C THR A 76 2.98 12.44 -31.51
N HIS A 77 4.00 13.08 -30.91
CA HIS A 77 3.91 13.60 -29.55
C HIS A 77 2.76 14.59 -29.35
N GLU A 78 2.38 15.36 -30.39
CA GLU A 78 1.24 16.28 -30.35
C GLU A 78 -0.10 15.54 -30.27
N GLU A 79 -0.27 14.47 -31.05
CA GLU A 79 -1.48 13.64 -31.01
C GLU A 79 -1.63 12.91 -29.68
N ALA A 80 -0.52 12.36 -29.15
CA ALA A 80 -0.49 11.74 -27.83
C ALA A 80 -0.91 12.73 -26.72
N ARG A 81 -0.39 13.97 -26.79
CA ARG A 81 -0.74 15.04 -25.84
C ARG A 81 -2.21 15.43 -25.94
N ALA A 82 -2.77 15.53 -27.15
CA ALA A 82 -4.18 15.86 -27.33
C ALA A 82 -5.12 14.80 -26.74
N LEU A 83 -4.78 13.51 -26.89
CA LEU A 83 -5.56 12.42 -26.28
C LEU A 83 -5.51 12.47 -24.76
N LEU A 84 -4.31 12.64 -24.19
CA LEU A 84 -4.13 12.72 -22.74
C LEU A 84 -4.79 13.96 -22.15
N SER A 85 -4.84 15.08 -22.88
CA SER A 85 -5.57 16.28 -22.46
C SER A 85 -7.07 16.02 -22.33
N LYS A 86 -7.68 15.26 -23.25
CA LYS A 86 -9.10 14.87 -23.10
C LYS A 86 -9.34 14.02 -21.86
N VAL A 87 -8.39 13.13 -21.54
CA VAL A 87 -8.45 12.31 -20.32
C VAL A 87 -8.28 13.18 -19.07
N GLU A 88 -7.36 14.14 -19.10
CA GLU A 88 -7.16 15.12 -18.05
C GLU A 88 -8.42 15.94 -17.78
N ASP A 89 -9.05 16.51 -18.82
CA ASP A 89 -10.30 17.26 -18.71
C ASP A 89 -11.39 16.40 -18.02
N LYS A 90 -11.48 15.13 -18.41
CA LYS A 90 -12.45 14.21 -17.78
C LYS A 90 -12.12 13.92 -16.32
N LEU A 91 -10.84 13.73 -15.99
CA LEU A 91 -10.42 13.50 -14.62
C LEU A 91 -10.67 14.73 -13.74
N GLU A 92 -10.53 15.93 -14.29
CA GLU A 92 -10.91 17.18 -13.65
C GLU A 92 -12.42 17.26 -13.40
N GLU A 93 -13.26 16.94 -14.39
CA GLU A 93 -14.72 16.87 -14.21
C GLU A 93 -15.13 15.91 -13.08
N LEU A 94 -14.40 14.80 -12.93
CA LEU A 94 -14.63 13.80 -11.89
C LEU A 94 -14.04 14.20 -10.52
N GLY A 95 -13.33 15.33 -10.44
CA GLY A 95 -12.67 15.79 -9.22
C GLY A 95 -11.52 14.88 -8.77
N ALA A 96 -10.84 14.22 -9.71
CA ALA A 96 -9.82 13.22 -9.40
C ALA A 96 -8.57 13.80 -8.73
N PHE A 97 -8.23 15.05 -9.05
CA PHE A 97 -7.10 15.79 -8.49
C PHE A 97 -7.45 17.29 -8.42
N PRO A 98 -6.71 18.07 -7.60
CA PRO A 98 -6.82 19.53 -7.66
C PRO A 98 -6.33 20.03 -9.02
N VAL A 99 -7.10 20.89 -9.69
CA VAL A 99 -6.81 21.40 -11.05
C VAL A 99 -5.42 22.03 -11.14
N ASP A 100 -5.02 22.78 -10.11
CA ASP A 100 -3.71 23.43 -10.06
C ASP A 100 -2.54 22.45 -9.90
N ALA A 101 -2.80 21.20 -9.51
CA ALA A 101 -1.75 20.24 -9.17
C ALA A 101 -1.01 19.67 -10.39
N LEU A 102 -1.58 19.78 -11.59
CA LEU A 102 -0.99 19.22 -12.82
C LEU A 102 -0.27 20.26 -13.68
N ASN A 103 -0.69 21.53 -13.62
CA ASN A 103 -0.23 22.58 -14.52
C ASN A 103 1.28 22.87 -14.42
N ASP A 104 1.88 22.67 -13.24
CA ASP A 104 3.30 22.93 -12.99
C ASP A 104 4.20 21.69 -13.13
N LEU A 105 3.64 20.53 -13.51
CA LEU A 105 4.40 19.30 -13.60
C LEU A 105 5.25 19.25 -14.89
N PRO A 106 6.49 18.70 -14.82
CA PRO A 106 7.25 18.38 -16.02
C PRO A 106 6.45 17.46 -16.96
N PRO A 107 6.60 17.58 -18.31
CA PRO A 107 5.73 16.89 -19.27
C PRO A 107 5.60 15.38 -19.06
N LEU A 108 6.71 14.69 -18.77
CA LEU A 108 6.70 13.23 -18.52
C LEU A 108 6.00 12.89 -17.21
N GLN A 109 6.20 13.69 -16.16
CA GLN A 109 5.53 13.49 -14.88
C GLN A 109 4.02 13.72 -15.03
N TRP A 110 3.63 14.82 -15.70
CA TRP A 110 2.23 15.10 -16.03
C TRP A 110 1.56 13.92 -16.73
N ARG A 111 2.16 13.43 -17.83
CA ARG A 111 1.66 12.28 -18.60
C ARG A 111 1.46 11.07 -17.68
N ASN A 112 2.46 10.73 -16.89
CA ASN A 112 2.41 9.56 -16.02
C ASN A 112 1.38 9.72 -14.90
N THR A 113 1.20 10.93 -14.37
CA THR A 113 0.15 11.25 -13.41
C THR A 113 -1.22 11.05 -14.03
N VAL A 114 -1.48 11.62 -15.21
CA VAL A 114 -2.75 11.44 -15.94
C VAL A 114 -3.05 9.95 -16.18
N LEU A 115 -2.07 9.18 -16.65
CA LEU A 115 -2.24 7.73 -16.90
C LEU A 115 -2.54 6.93 -15.63
N LEU A 116 -1.86 7.23 -14.52
CA LEU A 116 -2.11 6.57 -13.25
C LEU A 116 -3.49 6.93 -12.67
N TYR A 117 -3.90 8.20 -12.77
CA TYR A 117 -5.25 8.60 -12.35
C TYR A 117 -6.33 8.02 -13.24
N TRP A 118 -6.10 7.99 -14.54
CA TRP A 118 -7.00 7.35 -15.49
C TRP A 118 -7.18 5.87 -15.18
N HIS A 119 -6.11 5.17 -14.77
CA HIS A 119 -6.23 3.80 -14.29
C HIS A 119 -7.23 3.65 -13.14
N LEU A 120 -7.27 4.59 -12.20
CA LEU A 120 -8.18 4.54 -11.04
C LEU A 120 -9.61 4.98 -11.35
N TYR A 121 -9.78 5.97 -12.23
CA TYR A 121 -11.06 6.65 -12.44
C TYR A 121 -11.82 6.20 -13.70
N LYS A 122 -11.24 5.35 -14.56
CA LYS A 122 -11.89 4.93 -15.81
C LYS A 122 -13.27 4.28 -15.64
N GLN A 123 -13.54 3.69 -14.48
CA GLN A 123 -14.82 3.07 -14.15
C GLN A 123 -15.77 3.98 -13.36
N ALA A 124 -15.34 5.21 -13.03
CA ALA A 124 -16.20 6.18 -12.36
C ALA A 124 -17.29 6.74 -13.30
N ASP A 125 -17.03 6.73 -14.62
CA ASP A 125 -18.00 7.12 -15.65
C ASP A 125 -17.91 6.16 -16.86
N GLU A 126 -18.53 4.99 -16.71
CA GLU A 126 -18.55 3.94 -17.76
C GLU A 126 -19.26 4.43 -19.03
N ALA A 127 -20.21 5.37 -18.92
CA ALA A 127 -20.94 5.91 -20.07
C ALA A 127 -20.04 6.80 -20.94
N TRP A 128 -19.25 7.68 -20.32
CA TRP A 128 -18.25 8.47 -21.04
C TRP A 128 -17.21 7.58 -21.71
N LEU A 129 -16.69 6.58 -20.97
CA LEU A 129 -15.71 5.63 -21.51
C LEU A 129 -16.23 4.93 -22.76
N GLU A 130 -17.48 4.45 -22.76
CA GLU A 130 -18.03 3.77 -23.94
C GLU A 130 -18.25 4.74 -25.11
N SER A 131 -18.58 6.01 -24.86
CA SER A 131 -18.70 7.03 -25.91
C SER A 131 -17.35 7.42 -26.55
N GLU A 132 -16.28 7.46 -25.76
CA GLU A 132 -14.94 7.85 -26.21
C GLU A 132 -14.05 6.65 -26.55
N LYS A 133 -14.55 5.42 -26.46
CA LYS A 133 -13.78 4.20 -26.70
C LYS A 133 -13.12 4.15 -28.09
N ALA A 134 -13.82 4.66 -29.10
CA ALA A 134 -13.30 4.74 -30.45
C ALA A 134 -12.23 5.83 -30.63
N SER A 135 -12.23 6.87 -29.77
CA SER A 135 -11.35 8.04 -29.87
C SER A 135 -10.11 7.94 -28.96
N LEU A 136 -10.24 7.31 -27.79
CA LEU A 136 -9.16 7.09 -26.83
C LEU A 136 -8.18 6.00 -27.27
N GLU A 137 -8.58 5.19 -28.27
CA GLU A 137 -7.80 4.13 -28.92
C GLU A 137 -7.21 3.06 -27.97
N GLU A 138 -6.79 1.94 -28.55
CA GLU A 138 -6.05 0.87 -27.85
C GLU A 138 -4.77 1.39 -27.17
N GLU A 139 -4.26 2.53 -27.63
CA GLU A 139 -2.98 3.10 -27.27
C GLU A 139 -2.95 3.80 -25.90
N VAL A 140 -3.96 4.59 -25.54
CA VAL A 140 -4.04 5.17 -24.18
C VAL A 140 -4.16 4.05 -23.15
N ASP A 141 -4.93 3.01 -23.48
CA ASP A 141 -5.06 1.82 -22.65
C ASP A 141 -3.74 1.05 -22.50
N HIS A 142 -2.95 0.98 -23.58
CA HIS A 142 -1.62 0.41 -23.58
C HIS A 142 -0.64 1.20 -22.70
N TRP A 143 -0.56 2.52 -22.86
CA TRP A 143 0.28 3.39 -22.01
C TRP A 143 -0.11 3.32 -20.55
N ARG A 144 -1.42 3.33 -20.27
CA ARG A 144 -1.98 3.13 -18.93
C ARG A 144 -1.57 1.77 -18.35
N GLY A 145 -1.60 0.71 -19.17
CA GLY A 145 -1.14 -0.61 -18.80
C GLY A 145 0.33 -0.61 -18.35
N GLY A 146 1.21 0.04 -19.11
CA GLY A 146 2.62 0.19 -18.76
C GLY A 146 2.84 0.99 -17.47
N ALA A 147 2.16 2.14 -17.34
CA ALA A 147 2.22 2.95 -16.12
C ALA A 147 1.73 2.18 -14.89
N ASN A 148 0.64 1.42 -15.03
CA ASN A 148 0.11 0.57 -13.97
C ASN A 148 1.09 -0.54 -13.56
N GLN A 149 1.72 -1.20 -14.53
CA GLN A 149 2.69 -2.27 -14.26
C GLN A 149 3.89 -1.76 -13.46
N ILE A 150 4.43 -0.61 -13.86
CA ILE A 150 5.54 0.04 -13.15
C ILE A 150 5.07 0.52 -11.77
N GLY A 151 3.93 1.22 -11.69
CA GLY A 151 3.35 1.68 -10.43
C GLY A 151 3.13 0.55 -9.42
N THR A 152 2.56 -0.56 -9.86
CA THR A 152 2.37 -1.77 -9.05
C THR A 152 3.69 -2.33 -8.54
N LYS A 153 4.70 -2.46 -9.42
CA LYS A 153 6.03 -2.94 -9.04
C LYS A 153 6.68 -2.04 -7.99
N LEU A 154 6.61 -0.72 -8.18
CA LEU A 154 7.15 0.26 -7.24
C LEU A 154 6.45 0.21 -5.88
N LEU A 155 5.12 0.07 -5.87
CA LEU A 155 4.35 -0.07 -4.64
C LEU A 155 4.70 -1.34 -3.87
N ILE A 156 4.82 -2.49 -4.54
CA ILE A 156 5.24 -3.76 -3.90
C ILE A 156 6.62 -3.59 -3.23
N GLN A 157 7.56 -2.94 -3.93
CA GLN A 157 8.88 -2.68 -3.36
C GLN A 157 8.81 -1.69 -2.18
N ALA A 158 7.99 -0.65 -2.30
CA ALA A 158 7.79 0.34 -1.24
C ALA A 158 7.14 -0.26 0.02
N GLN A 159 6.18 -1.18 -0.12
CA GLN A 159 5.57 -1.92 1.00
C GLN A 159 6.61 -2.68 1.84
N MET A 160 7.70 -3.14 1.23
CA MET A 160 8.78 -3.85 1.93
C MET A 160 9.81 -2.90 2.58
N LEU A 161 10.01 -1.72 1.98
CA LEU A 161 11.06 -0.78 2.39
C LEU A 161 10.58 0.24 3.43
N PHE A 162 9.41 0.84 3.23
CA PHE A 162 8.91 1.94 4.07
C PHE A 162 8.74 1.57 5.54
N PRO A 163 8.29 0.34 5.88
CA PRO A 163 8.28 -0.09 7.27
C PRO A 163 9.65 -0.04 7.95
N GLN A 164 10.74 -0.25 7.21
CA GLN A 164 12.12 -0.21 7.73
C GLN A 164 12.55 1.21 8.10
N GLN A 165 11.93 2.23 7.48
CA GLN A 165 12.13 3.65 7.84
C GLN A 165 11.36 4.07 9.10
N ARG A 166 10.49 3.18 9.61
CA ARG A 166 9.62 3.40 10.76
C ARG A 166 8.59 4.53 10.59
N TRP A 167 8.32 4.96 9.36
CA TRP A 167 7.33 6.00 9.07
C TRP A 167 5.92 5.41 8.95
N VAL A 168 5.00 5.85 9.81
CA VAL A 168 3.64 5.31 9.88
C VAL A 168 2.81 5.75 8.67
N GLN A 169 2.61 7.06 8.51
CA GLN A 169 1.68 7.60 7.51
C GLN A 169 2.05 7.25 6.06
N PRO A 170 3.32 7.35 5.62
CA PRO A 170 3.72 6.88 4.30
C PRO A 170 3.47 5.38 4.08
N THR A 171 3.72 4.55 5.09
CA THR A 171 3.50 3.09 5.00
C THR A 171 2.02 2.78 4.79
N LEU A 172 1.14 3.43 5.56
CA LEU A 172 -0.32 3.27 5.41
C LEU A 172 -0.80 3.79 4.04
N ALA A 173 -0.32 4.96 3.61
CA ALA A 173 -0.69 5.54 2.32
C ALA A 173 -0.27 4.66 1.14
N ILE A 174 0.90 4.01 1.20
CA ILE A 174 1.35 3.03 0.20
C ILE A 174 0.41 1.82 0.19
N ALA A 175 0.10 1.25 1.35
CA ALA A 175 -0.78 0.08 1.44
C ALA A 175 -2.17 0.38 0.86
N ARG A 176 -2.74 1.52 1.24
CA ARG A 176 -3.99 2.07 0.70
C ARG A 176 -3.91 2.21 -0.83
N THR A 177 -2.98 3.01 -1.34
CA THR A 177 -2.82 3.24 -2.79
C THR A 177 -2.64 1.93 -3.58
N SER A 178 -2.01 0.93 -2.98
CA SER A 178 -1.86 -0.40 -3.60
C SER A 178 -3.19 -1.12 -3.83
N ALA A 179 -4.12 -1.05 -2.88
CA ALA A 179 -5.44 -1.66 -3.05
C ALA A 179 -6.27 -0.94 -4.13
N LEU A 180 -6.10 0.37 -4.28
CA LEU A 180 -6.77 1.13 -5.35
C LEU A 180 -6.24 0.75 -6.73
N ILE A 181 -4.91 0.75 -6.88
CA ILE A 181 -4.24 0.38 -8.13
C ILE A 181 -4.52 -1.09 -8.51
N ALA A 182 -4.52 -2.01 -7.54
CA ALA A 182 -4.79 -3.43 -7.83
C ALA A 182 -6.18 -3.66 -8.43
N ASN A 183 -7.16 -2.81 -8.11
CA ASN A 183 -8.55 -3.00 -8.50
C ASN A 183 -9.09 -1.92 -9.45
N ALA A 184 -8.23 -0.99 -9.90
CA ALA A 184 -8.65 0.16 -10.70
C ALA A 184 -9.80 0.96 -10.06
N LEU A 185 -9.68 1.25 -8.76
CA LEU A 185 -10.68 1.98 -7.97
C LEU A 185 -10.16 3.35 -7.54
N TRP A 186 -11.04 4.35 -7.44
CA TRP A 186 -10.65 5.74 -7.27
C TRP A 186 -10.64 6.26 -5.83
N SER A 187 -11.27 5.57 -4.89
CA SER A 187 -11.32 6.00 -3.49
C SER A 187 -11.47 4.82 -2.53
N HIS A 188 -10.87 4.95 -1.35
CA HIS A 188 -11.01 3.98 -0.25
C HIS A 188 -12.34 4.08 0.48
N THR A 189 -13.00 5.23 0.39
CA THR A 189 -14.13 5.60 1.24
C THR A 189 -15.37 5.97 0.44
N ALA A 190 -15.24 6.26 -0.85
CA ALA A 190 -16.39 6.59 -1.69
C ALA A 190 -17.30 5.36 -1.84
N ALA A 191 -18.60 5.57 -1.59
CA ALA A 191 -19.61 4.51 -1.70
C ALA A 191 -19.61 3.84 -3.08
N GLY A 192 -19.38 4.60 -4.15
CA GLY A 192 -19.28 4.06 -5.53
C GLY A 192 -18.11 3.08 -5.70
N SER A 193 -16.94 3.40 -5.15
CA SER A 193 -15.78 2.51 -5.18
C SER A 193 -16.01 1.26 -4.34
N LEU A 194 -16.57 1.40 -3.12
CA LEU A 194 -16.89 0.27 -2.25
C LEU A 194 -17.92 -0.68 -2.87
N ALA A 195 -18.95 -0.14 -3.54
CA ALA A 195 -19.93 -0.94 -4.26
C ALA A 195 -19.31 -1.68 -5.46
N LYS A 196 -18.34 -1.08 -6.15
CA LYS A 196 -17.60 -1.76 -7.24
C LYS A 196 -16.69 -2.86 -6.68
N MET A 197 -15.98 -2.61 -5.58
CA MET A 197 -15.21 -3.64 -4.88
C MET A 197 -16.09 -4.83 -4.45
N GLY A 198 -17.27 -4.56 -3.91
CA GLY A 198 -18.24 -5.63 -3.60
C GLY A 198 -18.58 -6.50 -4.81
N ARG A 199 -18.83 -5.89 -5.98
CA ARG A 199 -19.06 -6.61 -7.24
C ARG A 199 -17.86 -7.44 -7.69
N ILE A 200 -16.64 -6.90 -7.60
CA ILE A 200 -15.40 -7.63 -7.94
C ILE A 200 -15.28 -8.89 -7.08
N LEU A 201 -15.50 -8.77 -5.77
CA LEU A 201 -15.45 -9.92 -4.86
C LEU A 201 -16.59 -10.91 -5.13
N GLU A 202 -17.79 -10.44 -5.41
CA GLU A 202 -18.94 -11.30 -5.77
C GLU A 202 -18.68 -12.11 -7.05
N GLU A 203 -18.07 -11.51 -8.07
CA GLU A 203 -17.64 -12.19 -9.31
C GLU A 203 -16.64 -13.33 -9.02
N ASP A 204 -15.80 -13.16 -7.99
CA ASP A 204 -14.85 -14.17 -7.49
C ASP A 204 -15.47 -15.13 -6.44
N GLY A 205 -16.76 -15.00 -6.13
CA GLY A 205 -17.46 -15.81 -5.12
C GLY A 205 -17.02 -15.53 -3.67
N LEU A 206 -16.45 -14.35 -3.42
CA LEU A 206 -15.97 -13.90 -2.11
C LEU A 206 -16.92 -12.84 -1.52
N PRO A 207 -17.22 -12.89 -0.21
CA PRO A 207 -17.97 -11.84 0.44
C PRO A 207 -17.09 -10.60 0.70
N MET A 208 -17.72 -9.43 0.81
CA MET A 208 -17.03 -8.25 1.33
C MET A 208 -16.52 -8.52 2.76
N PRO A 209 -15.24 -8.24 3.09
CA PRO A 209 -14.71 -8.50 4.41
C PRO A 209 -15.42 -7.67 5.47
N LYS A 210 -16.01 -8.37 6.44
CA LYS A 210 -16.53 -7.78 7.68
C LYS A 210 -15.64 -8.20 8.84
N LEU A 211 -14.97 -7.23 9.45
CA LEU A 211 -13.87 -7.46 10.38
C LEU A 211 -14.01 -6.62 11.64
N SER A 212 -13.53 -7.15 12.77
CA SER A 212 -13.31 -6.41 14.01
C SER A 212 -11.95 -6.74 14.60
N ILE A 213 -11.34 -5.78 15.30
CA ILE A 213 -9.98 -5.90 15.84
C ILE A 213 -9.99 -5.70 17.36
N LYS A 214 -9.18 -6.50 18.06
CA LYS A 214 -8.87 -6.33 19.47
C LYS A 214 -7.37 -6.46 19.69
N ALA A 215 -6.82 -5.63 20.57
CA ALA A 215 -5.43 -5.68 20.96
C ALA A 215 -5.30 -5.94 22.47
N THR A 216 -4.30 -6.71 22.86
CA THR A 216 -3.95 -6.97 24.26
C THR A 216 -2.44 -6.96 24.42
N VAL A 217 -1.95 -6.43 25.55
CA VAL A 217 -0.52 -6.30 25.83
C VAL A 217 -0.20 -7.00 27.14
N LYS A 218 0.88 -7.78 27.14
CA LYS A 218 1.37 -8.49 28.33
C LYS A 218 2.89 -8.69 28.27
N PRO A 219 3.58 -8.97 29.41
CA PRO A 219 4.95 -9.45 29.38
C PRO A 219 5.04 -10.74 28.55
N ARG A 220 6.07 -10.87 27.69
CA ARG A 220 6.22 -12.02 26.78
C ARG A 220 6.34 -13.34 27.54
N ASP A 221 7.18 -13.33 28.57
CA ASP A 221 7.53 -14.51 29.37
C ASP A 221 6.71 -14.58 30.68
N ALA A 222 5.55 -13.91 30.73
CA ALA A 222 4.68 -13.96 31.89
C ALA A 222 4.21 -15.41 32.15
N THR A 223 4.64 -15.97 33.28
CA THR A 223 3.92 -17.05 33.97
C THR A 223 2.57 -16.52 34.47
N GLU A 224 1.57 -17.39 34.64
CA GLU A 224 0.28 -17.01 35.22
C GLU A 224 0.49 -16.18 36.50
N GLY A 225 0.08 -14.90 36.47
CA GLY A 225 0.18 -13.97 37.60
C GLY A 225 1.19 -12.83 37.45
N THR A 226 2.12 -12.85 36.49
CA THR A 226 3.03 -11.72 36.25
C THR A 226 2.35 -10.68 35.35
N VAL A 227 1.89 -9.58 35.95
CA VAL A 227 1.13 -8.52 35.25
C VAL A 227 2.03 -7.32 34.91
N GLU A 228 3.09 -7.12 35.69
CA GLU A 228 3.90 -5.90 35.64
C GLU A 228 4.92 -5.94 34.49
N ILE A 229 4.99 -4.84 33.74
CA ILE A 229 5.97 -4.63 32.69
C ILE A 229 6.99 -3.64 33.24
N THR A 230 8.23 -4.07 33.44
CA THR A 230 9.34 -3.19 33.84
C THR A 230 10.11 -2.69 32.62
N ALA A 231 10.91 -1.64 32.82
CA ALA A 231 11.76 -1.07 31.79
C ALA A 231 12.68 -2.14 31.17
N GLY A 232 12.80 -2.16 29.84
CA GLY A 232 13.69 -3.09 29.14
C GLY A 232 13.18 -4.53 29.01
N LEU A 233 12.04 -4.89 29.61
CA LEU A 233 11.43 -6.22 29.48
C LEU A 233 10.80 -6.43 28.10
N HIS A 234 10.78 -7.67 27.60
CA HIS A 234 10.10 -7.99 26.35
C HIS A 234 8.58 -8.02 26.52
N VAL A 235 7.89 -7.17 25.78
CA VAL A 235 6.44 -7.03 25.77
C VAL A 235 5.88 -7.72 24.53
N GLN A 236 4.79 -8.46 24.71
CA GLN A 236 4.01 -9.06 23.62
C GLN A 236 2.70 -8.27 23.46
N CYS A 237 2.49 -7.70 22.29
CA CYS A 237 1.20 -7.18 21.86
C CYS A 237 0.54 -8.21 20.94
N LYS A 238 -0.56 -8.80 21.41
CA LYS A 238 -1.38 -9.75 20.64
C LYS A 238 -2.56 -9.02 20.04
N ILE A 239 -2.70 -9.13 18.72
CA ILE A 239 -3.79 -8.58 17.93
C ILE A 239 -4.68 -9.73 17.46
N GLU A 240 -5.97 -9.64 17.77
CA GLU A 240 -6.99 -10.59 17.33
C GLU A 240 -7.87 -9.90 16.30
N LEU A 241 -7.84 -10.42 15.07
CA LEU A 241 -8.70 -9.99 13.98
C LEU A 241 -9.85 -11.00 13.83
N THR A 242 -11.04 -10.59 14.22
CA THR A 242 -12.27 -11.38 14.07
C THR A 242 -12.87 -11.15 12.70
N ARG A 243 -13.09 -12.25 11.97
CA ARG A 243 -13.67 -12.31 10.63
C ARG A 243 -15.14 -12.69 10.73
N GLU A 244 -16.01 -11.70 10.84
CA GLU A 244 -17.46 -11.92 10.99
C GLU A 244 -18.09 -12.57 9.76
N HIS A 245 -17.49 -12.34 8.60
CA HIS A 245 -17.90 -12.91 7.32
C HIS A 245 -17.44 -14.39 7.14
N ALA A 246 -16.56 -14.91 8.00
CA ALA A 246 -15.97 -16.25 7.89
C ALA A 246 -16.94 -17.39 8.28
N ALA A 247 -18.18 -17.11 8.68
CA ALA A 247 -19.15 -18.15 9.07
C ALA A 247 -20.61 -17.84 8.75
N ALA A 248 -20.88 -16.82 7.91
CA ALA A 248 -22.23 -16.57 7.41
C ALA A 248 -22.63 -17.53 6.27
N ALA A 249 -21.68 -18.30 5.74
CA ALA A 249 -21.95 -19.38 4.80
C ALA A 249 -22.38 -20.63 5.59
N GLY A 250 -23.69 -20.91 5.60
CA GLY A 250 -24.20 -22.19 6.06
C GLY A 250 -23.61 -23.37 5.26
N GLU A 251 -23.73 -24.57 5.83
CA GLU A 251 -23.36 -25.85 5.24
C GLU A 251 -23.65 -25.91 3.74
N GLY A 252 -22.60 -25.85 2.92
CA GLY A 252 -22.75 -25.81 1.47
C GLY A 252 -21.49 -25.30 0.82
N THR A 253 -20.44 -26.13 0.84
CA THR A 253 -19.30 -26.13 -0.09
C THR A 253 -19.10 -24.81 -0.83
N ARG A 254 -18.36 -23.86 -0.24
CA ARG A 254 -17.68 -22.87 -1.08
C ARG A 254 -16.82 -23.68 -2.05
N PRO A 255 -16.95 -23.50 -3.37
CA PRO A 255 -16.04 -24.16 -4.28
C PRO A 255 -14.61 -23.78 -3.86
N PRO A 256 -13.66 -24.73 -3.83
CA PRO A 256 -12.26 -24.37 -3.64
C PRO A 256 -11.93 -23.27 -4.64
N CYS A 257 -11.20 -22.25 -4.21
CA CYS A 257 -10.79 -21.17 -5.08
C CYS A 257 -10.04 -21.78 -6.28
N ASN A 258 -10.74 -21.94 -7.41
CA ASN A 258 -10.22 -22.64 -8.59
C ASN A 258 -9.27 -21.76 -9.39
N ASN A 259 -8.94 -20.57 -8.87
CA ASN A 259 -7.98 -19.69 -9.48
C ASN A 259 -6.59 -19.95 -8.87
N PRO A 260 -5.62 -20.49 -9.63
CA PRO A 260 -4.22 -20.58 -9.18
C PRO A 260 -3.58 -19.19 -8.96
N GLN A 261 -4.27 -18.10 -9.32
CA GLN A 261 -3.94 -16.69 -9.05
C GLN A 261 -4.91 -16.04 -8.04
N GLY A 262 -5.72 -16.84 -7.33
CA GLY A 262 -6.82 -16.36 -6.49
C GLY A 262 -6.40 -15.34 -5.42
N ILE A 263 -7.32 -14.42 -5.12
CA ILE A 263 -7.15 -13.43 -4.05
C ILE A 263 -7.05 -14.20 -2.72
N TYR A 264 -5.85 -14.30 -2.18
CA TYR A 264 -5.67 -14.70 -0.79
C TYR A 264 -6.24 -13.60 0.10
N GLU A 265 -7.12 -13.95 1.04
CA GLU A 265 -7.50 -13.02 2.09
C GLU A 265 -6.26 -12.76 2.94
N ALA A 266 -5.66 -11.60 2.71
CA ALA A 266 -4.42 -11.19 3.34
C ALA A 266 -4.54 -9.74 3.80
N TYR A 267 -4.08 -9.52 5.01
CA TYR A 267 -4.06 -8.22 5.65
C TYR A 267 -2.64 -7.85 6.06
N TRP A 268 -2.42 -6.59 6.32
CA TRP A 268 -1.21 -6.10 6.94
C TRP A 268 -1.53 -5.57 8.32
N LEU A 269 -0.78 -6.06 9.31
CA LEU A 269 -0.74 -5.51 10.65
C LEU A 269 0.42 -4.50 10.73
N TYR A 270 0.07 -3.26 11.04
CA TYR A 270 1.02 -2.21 11.39
C TYR A 270 0.81 -1.84 12.86
N LEU A 271 1.87 -1.91 13.66
CA LEU A 271 1.82 -1.49 15.06
C LEU A 271 2.57 -0.16 15.20
N GLU A 272 1.83 0.88 15.53
CA GLU A 272 2.33 2.22 15.78
C GLU A 272 2.50 2.44 17.30
N GLY A 273 3.65 2.99 17.70
CA GLY A 273 3.84 3.54 19.03
C GLY A 273 3.48 5.02 19.04
N LEU A 274 2.41 5.37 19.76
CA LEU A 274 1.98 6.76 19.90
C LEU A 274 2.90 7.48 20.88
N LYS A 275 3.31 8.69 20.50
CA LYS A 275 4.21 9.54 21.28
C LYS A 275 3.47 10.79 21.75
N PRO A 276 3.97 11.47 22.79
CA PRO A 276 3.48 12.79 23.16
C PRO A 276 3.63 13.79 22.00
N GLU A 277 2.80 14.84 22.02
CA GLU A 277 2.81 15.90 21.00
C GLU A 277 4.22 16.44 20.74
N GLY A 278 4.55 16.65 19.46
CA GLY A 278 5.86 17.15 19.02
C GLY A 278 6.95 16.08 18.86
N THR A 279 6.69 14.82 19.23
CA THR A 279 7.57 13.69 18.90
C THR A 279 6.90 12.81 17.84
N PRO A 280 7.55 12.52 16.70
CA PRO A 280 7.00 11.64 15.67
C PRO A 280 6.61 10.28 16.22
N ASN A 281 5.42 9.79 15.85
CA ASN A 281 5.07 8.41 16.07
C ASN A 281 6.02 7.49 15.28
N SER A 282 6.17 6.26 15.77
CA SER A 282 7.09 5.31 15.16
C SER A 282 6.41 3.98 14.90
N LEU A 283 6.62 3.43 13.71
CA LEU A 283 6.21 2.07 13.40
C LEU A 283 7.13 1.07 14.12
N ILE A 284 6.52 0.24 14.98
CA ILE A 284 7.16 -0.81 15.76
C ILE A 284 7.24 -2.11 14.95
N LEU A 285 6.16 -2.44 14.25
CA LEU A 285 6.03 -3.67 13.46
C LEU A 285 5.25 -3.40 12.18
N ALA A 286 5.67 -4.04 11.09
CA ALA A 286 4.84 -4.33 9.94
C ALA A 286 4.89 -5.83 9.66
N LYS A 287 3.74 -6.50 9.58
CA LYS A 287 3.69 -7.94 9.34
C LYS A 287 2.46 -8.32 8.51
N PRO A 288 2.59 -9.18 7.49
CA PRO A 288 1.43 -9.74 6.81
C PRO A 288 0.69 -10.72 7.75
N LEU A 289 -0.62 -10.61 7.79
CA LEU A 289 -1.56 -11.57 8.38
C LEU A 289 -2.25 -12.31 7.23
N VAL A 290 -1.74 -13.48 6.90
CA VAL A 290 -2.27 -14.33 5.84
C VAL A 290 -3.32 -15.26 6.41
N VAL A 291 -4.54 -15.22 5.86
CA VAL A 291 -5.60 -16.17 6.21
C VAL A 291 -5.34 -17.46 5.46
N THR A 292 -4.79 -18.48 6.14
CA THR A 292 -4.55 -19.79 5.54
C THR A 292 -5.80 -20.68 5.51
N ASP A 293 -6.72 -20.44 6.44
CA ASP A 293 -8.00 -21.13 6.55
C ASP A 293 -9.12 -20.09 6.47
N LEU A 294 -9.88 -20.12 5.37
CA LEU A 294 -10.97 -19.17 5.11
C LEU A 294 -12.15 -19.36 6.07
N GLU A 295 -12.26 -20.48 6.77
CA GLU A 295 -13.29 -20.72 7.80
C GLU A 295 -12.86 -20.21 9.19
N ALA A 296 -11.57 -19.93 9.39
CA ALA A 296 -11.05 -19.48 10.68
C ALA A 296 -11.61 -18.11 11.07
N LYS A 297 -12.53 -18.09 12.04
CA LYS A 297 -13.17 -16.84 12.53
C LYS A 297 -12.21 -15.83 13.13
N VAL A 298 -11.03 -16.25 13.59
CA VAL A 298 -10.07 -15.38 14.24
C VAL A 298 -8.70 -15.63 13.64
N VAL A 299 -8.03 -14.54 13.24
CA VAL A 299 -6.62 -14.54 12.85
C VAL A 299 -5.84 -13.70 13.84
N THR A 300 -4.74 -14.26 14.33
CA THR A 300 -3.92 -13.59 15.35
C THR A 300 -2.61 -13.08 14.79
N GLY A 301 -2.35 -11.80 15.00
CA GLY A 301 -1.05 -11.18 14.82
C GLY A 301 -0.36 -10.98 16.15
N GLU A 302 0.97 -11.06 16.17
CA GLU A 302 1.75 -10.80 17.37
C GLU A 302 2.94 -9.92 17.05
N ALA A 303 3.18 -8.95 17.94
CA ALA A 303 4.36 -8.11 17.96
C ALA A 303 5.09 -8.31 19.28
N VAL A 304 6.40 -8.53 19.19
CA VAL A 304 7.27 -8.57 20.36
C VAL A 304 8.27 -7.43 20.24
N PHE A 305 8.36 -6.61 21.28
CA PHE A 305 9.26 -5.46 21.34
C PHE A 305 9.74 -5.24 22.77
N GLN A 306 10.74 -4.39 22.95
CA GLN A 306 11.27 -4.07 24.27
C GLN A 306 10.49 -2.90 24.89
N ALA A 307 10.08 -3.03 26.16
CA ALA A 307 9.45 -1.97 26.92
C ALA A 307 10.35 -0.73 26.95
N PRO A 308 9.77 0.48 26.81
CA PRO A 308 10.53 1.72 26.94
C PRO A 308 11.30 1.83 28.27
N PRO A 309 12.44 2.54 28.30
CA PRO A 309 13.29 2.60 29.48
C PRO A 309 12.73 3.48 30.61
N LYS A 310 11.72 4.32 30.31
CA LYS A 310 11.11 5.21 31.29
C LYS A 310 9.79 4.60 31.79
N PRO A 311 9.54 4.59 33.10
CA PRO A 311 8.22 4.29 33.63
C PRO A 311 7.16 5.24 33.07
N GLY A 312 5.92 4.76 32.93
CA GLY A 312 4.81 5.56 32.43
C GLY A 312 3.76 4.74 31.69
N THR A 313 2.68 5.42 31.30
CA THR A 313 1.65 4.83 30.43
C THR A 313 2.03 5.05 28.97
N TYR A 314 2.00 3.98 28.20
CA TYR A 314 2.31 3.98 26.78
C TYR A 314 1.10 3.51 25.99
N THR A 315 0.83 4.16 24.85
CA THR A 315 -0.26 3.80 23.95
C THR A 315 0.30 3.28 22.64
N LEU A 316 -0.25 2.14 22.20
CA LEU A 316 -0.01 1.57 20.89
C LEU A 316 -1.29 1.68 20.07
N ARG A 317 -1.15 1.91 18.77
CA ARG A 317 -2.23 1.82 17.80
C ARG A 317 -1.95 0.68 16.84
N ALA A 318 -2.83 -0.30 16.79
CA ALA A 318 -2.79 -1.37 15.80
C ALA A 318 -3.64 -0.97 14.60
N HIS A 319 -3.05 -1.00 13.41
CA HIS A 319 -3.75 -0.77 12.14
C HIS A 319 -3.82 -2.08 11.36
N ILE A 320 -5.00 -2.37 10.83
CA ILE A 320 -5.22 -3.46 9.89
C ILE A 320 -5.70 -2.86 8.58
N THR A 321 -4.94 -3.08 7.52
CA THR A 321 -5.29 -2.66 6.15
C THR A 321 -5.09 -3.82 5.19
N SER A 322 -5.81 -3.81 4.08
CA SER A 322 -5.52 -4.68 2.94
C SER A 322 -4.80 -3.91 1.84
N THR A 323 -3.96 -4.61 1.09
CA THR A 323 -3.28 -4.09 -0.11
C THR A 323 -3.97 -4.54 -1.39
N SER A 324 -5.05 -5.32 -1.29
CA SER A 324 -5.80 -5.90 -2.40
C SER A 324 -7.30 -5.66 -2.32
N VAL A 325 -7.85 -5.26 -1.17
CA VAL A 325 -9.27 -4.99 -0.97
C VAL A 325 -9.44 -3.63 -0.31
N ILE A 326 -10.23 -2.74 -0.91
CA ILE A 326 -10.55 -1.44 -0.29
C ILE A 326 -11.68 -1.59 0.73
N GLY A 327 -11.86 -0.61 1.62
CA GLY A 327 -12.86 -0.68 2.69
C GLY A 327 -12.45 -1.57 3.87
N VAL A 328 -11.24 -2.14 3.84
CA VAL A 328 -10.62 -2.81 4.98
C VAL A 328 -9.63 -1.86 5.63
N GLU A 329 -10.10 -1.11 6.62
CA GLU A 329 -9.28 -0.25 7.44
C GLU A 329 -9.82 -0.25 8.87
N LEU A 330 -9.05 -0.84 9.78
CA LEU A 330 -9.41 -0.92 11.19
C LEU A 330 -8.26 -0.36 12.00
N GLN A 331 -8.61 0.30 13.10
CA GLN A 331 -7.66 0.73 14.10
C GLN A 331 -8.19 0.42 15.50
N CYS A 332 -7.30 0.03 16.40
CA CYS A 332 -7.59 0.04 17.82
C CYS A 332 -6.38 0.47 18.64
N ASP A 333 -6.68 1.19 19.72
CA ASP A 333 -5.66 1.64 20.66
C ASP A 333 -5.61 0.69 21.86
N VAL A 334 -4.40 0.42 22.33
CA VAL A 334 -4.16 -0.36 23.56
C VAL A 334 -3.11 0.35 24.39
N CYS A 335 -3.37 0.46 25.69
CA CYS A 335 -2.46 1.06 26.65
C CYS A 335 -1.81 -0.03 27.51
N PHE A 336 -0.56 0.21 27.90
CA PHE A 336 0.15 -0.57 28.90
C PHE A 336 0.98 0.34 29.79
N VAL A 337 1.30 -0.12 30.99
CA VAL A 337 2.05 0.64 31.98
C VAL A 337 3.42 0.00 32.17
N VAL A 338 4.47 0.81 32.06
CA VAL A 338 5.82 0.45 32.49
C VAL A 338 6.02 0.95 33.90
N VAL A 339 6.33 0.06 34.84
CA VAL A 339 6.59 0.40 36.25
C VAL A 339 8.09 0.61 36.50
N GLU A 340 8.43 1.32 37.58
CA GLU A 340 9.81 1.42 38.07
C GLU A 340 10.33 0.03 38.44
N ASP A 341 11.61 -0.22 38.14
CA ASP A 341 12.27 -1.44 38.57
C ASP A 341 12.65 -1.25 40.04
N ASP A 342 11.97 -1.95 40.96
CA ASP A 342 12.21 -1.86 42.41
C ASP A 342 13.55 -2.51 42.83
N VAL A 343 14.45 -2.82 41.89
CA VAL A 343 15.77 -3.38 42.17
C VAL A 343 16.69 -2.26 42.66
N PRO A 344 17.16 -2.29 43.93
CA PRO A 344 18.05 -1.25 44.44
C PRO A 344 19.37 -1.26 43.67
N ASP A 345 19.89 -0.07 43.37
CA ASP A 345 21.20 0.11 42.76
C ASP A 345 22.25 -0.71 43.54
N LEU A 346 22.93 -1.62 42.84
CA LEU A 346 24.10 -2.31 43.39
C LEU A 346 25.24 -1.29 43.51
N GLU A 347 25.39 -0.68 44.69
CA GLU A 347 26.54 0.15 45.07
C GLU A 347 27.88 -0.58 44.95
#